data_AF-A0A7S0KHE6-F1
#
_entry.id   AF-A0A7S0KHE6-F1
#
_cell.length_a   1.000
_cell.length_b   1.000
_cell.length_c   1.000
_cell.angle_alpha   90.00
_cell.angle_beta   90.00
_cell.angle_gamma   90.00
#
_symmetry.space_group_name_H-M   'P 1'
#
loop_
_entity.id
_entity.type
_entity.pdbx_description
1 polymer ?
#
loop_
_entity_poly.entity_id
_entity_poly.type
_entity_poly.pdbx_seq_one_letter_code
_entity_poly.pdbx_strand_id
1 'polypeptide(L)'
;DMGIFGKKKPPAAAPPPPAATRTNPGSPRVDSPRLDDTHRSPGATPKGEHDGSRSDSSSAASSSDSDAEGTDAAPPSPPTYAGTPCTMRLAIGVDGGGTGTTCVVIADDDDEHLGRCELRDRGANANSVGFESALRAVLDAVDGALDDALSGTRWKKEDVTLGVDDATAGRRALAVVCAGIDGDGDARRLRDALVARMPGLARRLVVDNDAAGALASGTEGTMRGIAVVAGTGTVAFGVGAPGGNTAGGDAAVNGETDDDEDKNTTGRRVKVGGAVRARAGGWGPAFEDRGSGHHLGTRALNAAARVEDGRGPPTRLHGDVLAKLRLRPGASNVADELRRWAYSSGPAPEWSKVADLAPLVTRAAAEGDAVAVGIVNDAAEGLWEQIFAVYMAIKRGGGFGSAADAGYASRAFKQYSDGDIVPIVLCGGLLQRDGVLTKKLGESLMARESGRTGMFSGLLVHPARGPEWGAAWMARKLMDPFGR
;
A
#
# COMPACT_ATOMS: atom_id res chain seq x y z
N ASP A 1 11.92 -11.76 18.73
CA ASP A 1 12.64 -11.45 17.47
C ASP A 1 12.43 -12.53 16.45
N MET A 2 11.61 -12.29 15.43
CA MET A 2 11.60 -13.14 14.22
C MET A 2 12.72 -12.70 13.26
N GLY A 3 13.85 -12.30 13.85
CA GLY A 3 14.88 -11.46 13.28
C GLY A 3 15.71 -12.21 12.26
N ILE A 4 15.60 -11.78 11.01
CA ILE A 4 16.36 -12.21 9.83
C ILE A 4 16.20 -13.70 9.50
N PHE A 5 15.76 -13.96 8.27
CA PHE A 5 15.73 -15.28 7.68
C PHE A 5 16.45 -15.27 6.33
N GLY A 6 17.14 -16.35 5.98
CA GLY A 6 17.98 -16.41 4.78
C GLY A 6 19.36 -17.03 4.96
N LYS A 7 20.09 -17.11 3.84
CA LYS A 7 21.43 -17.72 3.74
C LYS A 7 22.40 -17.08 4.74
N LYS A 8 22.78 -17.81 5.78
CA LYS A 8 23.94 -17.46 6.62
C LYS A 8 25.22 -17.68 5.80
N LYS A 9 26.21 -16.79 6.00
CA LYS A 9 27.55 -16.98 5.43
C LYS A 9 28.08 -18.35 5.89
N PRO A 10 28.54 -19.24 4.99
CA PRO A 10 29.19 -20.46 5.43
C PRO A 10 30.45 -20.09 6.25
N PRO A 11 30.78 -20.85 7.32
CA PRO A 11 32.06 -20.67 8.01
C PRO A 11 33.19 -20.79 6.98
N ALA A 12 34.26 -20.01 7.17
CA ALA A 12 35.38 -19.98 6.24
C ALA A 12 35.83 -21.41 5.91
N ALA A 13 35.68 -21.81 4.64
CA ALA A 13 36.09 -23.12 4.21
C ALA A 13 37.61 -23.25 4.42
N ALA A 14 38.04 -24.35 5.05
CA ALA A 14 39.44 -24.72 5.05
C ALA A 14 39.93 -24.84 3.60
N PRO A 15 41.16 -24.39 3.28
CA PRO A 15 41.65 -24.39 1.91
C PRO A 15 41.60 -25.81 1.32
N PRO A 16 41.17 -25.95 0.06
CA PRO A 16 41.06 -27.27 -0.56
C PRO A 16 42.44 -27.89 -0.74
N PRO A 17 42.59 -29.22 -0.57
CA PRO A 17 43.81 -29.90 -0.98
C PRO A 17 43.99 -29.81 -2.50
N PRO A 18 45.24 -29.78 -3.00
CA PRO A 18 45.53 -29.59 -4.42
C PRO A 18 44.90 -30.70 -5.27
N ALA A 19 44.30 -30.30 -6.39
CA ALA A 19 43.52 -31.15 -7.28
C ALA A 19 44.39 -32.20 -7.98
N ALA A 20 43.99 -33.48 -7.87
CA ALA A 20 44.49 -34.55 -8.72
C ALA A 20 43.76 -34.52 -10.07
N THR A 21 44.53 -34.46 -11.14
CA THR A 21 44.09 -34.51 -12.54
C THR A 21 43.45 -35.87 -12.84
N ARG A 22 42.21 -35.87 -13.35
CA ARG A 22 41.63 -37.04 -14.02
C ARG A 22 40.84 -36.64 -15.27
N THR A 23 41.23 -37.31 -16.34
CA THR A 23 40.76 -37.24 -17.72
C THR A 23 39.36 -37.86 -17.89
N ASN A 24 38.56 -37.27 -18.77
CA ASN A 24 37.19 -37.66 -19.08
C ASN A 24 37.11 -38.35 -20.46
N PRO A 25 36.36 -39.45 -20.65
CA PRO A 25 35.96 -39.87 -21.99
C PRO A 25 34.43 -39.87 -22.18
N GLY A 26 33.99 -39.20 -23.26
CA GLY A 26 32.99 -39.71 -24.21
C GLY A 26 31.51 -39.67 -23.84
N SER A 27 30.76 -38.76 -24.48
CA SER A 27 29.31 -38.86 -24.68
C SER A 27 28.99 -39.38 -26.09
N PRO A 28 27.85 -40.05 -26.31
CA PRO A 28 27.21 -40.07 -27.62
C PRO A 28 25.79 -39.47 -27.62
N ARG A 29 25.49 -38.78 -28.72
CA ARG A 29 24.19 -38.23 -29.15
C ARG A 29 23.34 -39.30 -29.82
N VAL A 30 22.01 -39.16 -29.80
CA VAL A 30 21.09 -39.78 -30.77
C VAL A 30 19.96 -38.82 -31.14
N ASP A 31 19.67 -38.74 -32.44
CA ASP A 31 18.73 -37.89 -33.17
C ASP A 31 17.27 -38.37 -33.18
N SER A 32 16.37 -37.46 -33.58
CA SER A 32 14.90 -37.58 -33.73
C SER A 32 14.44 -38.49 -34.90
N PRO A 33 13.11 -38.73 -35.07
CA PRO A 33 12.42 -38.04 -36.17
C PRO A 33 10.92 -37.70 -35.97
N ARG A 34 10.45 -36.83 -36.88
CA ARG A 34 9.10 -36.26 -37.09
C ARG A 34 8.11 -37.25 -37.76
N LEU A 35 6.81 -36.95 -37.65
CA LEU A 35 5.75 -37.43 -38.56
C LEU A 35 4.71 -36.32 -38.84
N ASP A 36 4.20 -36.35 -40.08
CA ASP A 36 3.36 -35.38 -40.79
C ASP A 36 1.83 -35.64 -40.73
N ASP A 37 1.09 -34.54 -40.93
CA ASP A 37 -0.09 -34.28 -41.78
C ASP A 37 -1.50 -34.89 -41.64
N THR A 38 -2.43 -33.97 -41.96
CA THR A 38 -3.78 -34.04 -42.59
C THR A 38 -5.04 -34.01 -41.70
N HIS A 39 -5.88 -32.97 -41.88
CA HIS A 39 -7.19 -33.09 -42.59
C HIS A 39 -8.06 -31.79 -42.63
N ARG A 40 -8.27 -31.31 -43.86
CA ARG A 40 -9.51 -30.87 -44.58
C ARG A 40 -10.70 -30.14 -43.87
N SER A 41 -11.08 -29.00 -44.46
CA SER A 41 -12.38 -28.25 -44.37
C SER A 41 -13.53 -28.91 -45.16
N PRO A 42 -14.81 -28.46 -45.09
CA PRO A 42 -15.36 -27.22 -45.71
C PRO A 42 -16.46 -26.54 -44.84
N GLY A 43 -17.12 -25.39 -45.08
CA GLY A 43 -17.29 -24.43 -46.18
C GLY A 43 -18.70 -23.79 -46.05
N ALA A 44 -18.86 -22.52 -46.50
CA ALA A 44 -20.09 -21.80 -46.91
C ALA A 44 -20.52 -20.55 -46.11
N THR A 45 -20.57 -19.43 -46.85
CA THR A 45 -21.25 -18.14 -46.60
C THR A 45 -22.65 -18.17 -47.28
N PRO A 46 -23.58 -17.19 -47.07
CA PRO A 46 -23.50 -15.87 -47.74
C PRO A 46 -24.07 -14.65 -46.97
N LYS A 47 -23.82 -13.48 -47.57
CA LYS A 47 -24.23 -12.10 -47.24
C LYS A 47 -25.74 -11.84 -47.30
N GLY A 48 -26.17 -10.74 -46.64
CA GLY A 48 -27.40 -10.00 -46.95
C GLY A 48 -27.34 -8.57 -46.39
N GLU A 49 -27.47 -7.57 -47.27
CA GLU A 49 -27.44 -6.11 -47.06
C GLU A 49 -28.85 -5.50 -46.88
N HIS A 50 -28.88 -4.18 -46.66
CA HIS A 50 -29.95 -3.16 -46.78
C HIS A 50 -30.69 -2.74 -45.49
N ASP A 51 -30.53 -1.49 -45.00
CA ASP A 51 -31.10 -0.18 -45.46
C ASP A 51 -32.43 0.06 -44.70
N GLY A 52 -32.84 1.21 -44.16
CA GLY A 52 -32.48 2.62 -44.22
C GLY A 52 -33.63 3.42 -43.57
N SER A 53 -33.53 4.75 -43.61
CA SER A 53 -34.50 5.79 -43.15
C SER A 53 -34.47 6.13 -41.64
N ARG A 54 -34.08 7.34 -41.21
CA ARG A 54 -34.53 8.74 -41.46
C ARG A 54 -35.94 9.04 -40.92
N SER A 55 -35.99 9.94 -39.94
CA SER A 55 -36.96 11.05 -39.93
C SER A 55 -36.49 12.17 -39.01
N ASP A 56 -36.36 13.36 -39.60
CA ASP A 56 -36.10 14.68 -39.03
C ASP A 56 -37.28 15.25 -38.21
N SER A 57 -36.97 16.40 -37.59
CA SER A 57 -37.82 17.58 -37.34
C SER A 57 -37.99 17.88 -35.83
N SER A 58 -37.24 18.84 -35.28
CA SER A 58 -37.36 20.32 -35.36
C SER A 58 -38.30 20.91 -34.32
N SER A 59 -37.78 21.77 -33.45
CA SER A 59 -38.29 23.14 -33.29
C SER A 59 -37.34 23.98 -32.44
N ALA A 60 -37.17 25.22 -32.92
CA ALA A 60 -36.33 26.26 -32.38
C ALA A 60 -37.05 27.04 -31.27
N ALA A 61 -36.28 27.67 -30.39
CA ALA A 61 -36.64 28.95 -29.79
C ALA A 61 -35.36 29.74 -29.50
N SER A 62 -35.23 30.85 -30.21
CA SER A 62 -34.25 31.91 -30.07
C SER A 62 -34.56 32.81 -28.86
N SER A 63 -33.52 33.26 -28.17
CA SER A 63 -33.51 34.61 -27.60
C SER A 63 -32.08 35.12 -27.55
N SER A 64 -31.84 36.17 -28.34
CA SER A 64 -30.72 37.09 -28.32
C SER A 64 -30.63 37.81 -26.98
N ASP A 65 -29.42 38.00 -26.45
CA ASP A 65 -29.01 39.28 -25.89
C ASP A 65 -27.49 39.46 -26.00
N SER A 66 -27.14 40.68 -26.34
CA SER A 66 -25.86 41.20 -26.82
C SER A 66 -24.86 41.53 -25.71
N ASP A 67 -23.58 41.34 -26.06
CA ASP A 67 -22.41 42.18 -25.78
C ASP A 67 -22.19 42.75 -24.36
N ALA A 68 -21.20 42.19 -23.68
CA ALA A 68 -20.21 42.98 -22.95
C ALA A 68 -18.87 42.24 -22.97
N GLU A 69 -17.94 42.74 -23.78
CA GLU A 69 -16.51 42.43 -23.68
C GLU A 69 -16.03 42.79 -22.27
N GLY A 70 -15.94 41.79 -21.40
CA GLY A 70 -15.27 41.86 -20.11
C GLY A 70 -13.85 41.35 -20.29
N THR A 71 -12.89 42.27 -20.17
CA THR A 71 -11.44 42.04 -20.11
C THR A 71 -11.07 40.73 -19.44
N ASP A 72 -10.17 39.95 -20.07
CA ASP A 72 -9.37 38.89 -19.44
C ASP A 72 -8.67 39.46 -18.20
N ALA A 73 -9.37 39.44 -17.06
CA ALA A 73 -8.78 39.73 -15.78
C ALA A 73 -7.90 38.53 -15.45
N ALA A 74 -6.59 38.76 -15.43
CA ALA A 74 -5.64 37.84 -14.84
C ALA A 74 -6.20 37.34 -13.49
N PRO A 75 -6.03 36.05 -13.14
CA PRO A 75 -6.49 35.53 -11.87
C PRO A 75 -5.99 36.45 -10.74
N PRO A 76 -6.83 36.77 -9.74
CA PRO A 76 -6.48 37.72 -8.71
C PRO A 76 -5.16 37.30 -8.06
N SER A 77 -4.19 38.22 -8.06
CA SER A 77 -2.92 38.02 -7.37
C SER A 77 -3.20 37.59 -5.93
N PRO A 78 -2.50 36.57 -5.39
CA PRO A 78 -2.75 36.09 -4.05
C PRO A 78 -2.61 37.26 -3.05
N PRO A 79 -3.43 37.30 -1.99
CA PRO A 79 -3.41 38.39 -1.03
C PRO A 79 -2.01 38.56 -0.43
N THR A 80 -1.52 39.80 -0.40
CA THR A 80 -0.22 40.13 0.21
C THR A 80 -0.32 40.01 1.73
N TYR A 81 0.28 38.97 2.29
CA TYR A 81 0.33 38.73 3.72
C TYR A 81 1.50 39.50 4.38
N ALA A 82 1.19 40.46 5.25
CA ALA A 82 2.18 41.32 5.90
C ALA A 82 2.84 40.72 7.17
N GLY A 83 2.65 39.42 7.44
CA GLY A 83 3.22 38.75 8.61
C GLY A 83 4.68 38.34 8.42
N THR A 84 5.28 37.83 9.50
CA THR A 84 6.70 37.43 9.47
C THR A 84 6.82 36.06 8.79
N PRO A 85 7.71 35.85 7.81
CA PRO A 85 7.87 34.55 7.18
C PRO A 85 8.37 33.50 8.18
N CYS A 86 7.68 32.36 8.28
CA CYS A 86 8.18 31.23 9.04
C CYS A 86 9.44 30.66 8.35
N THR A 87 10.57 30.66 9.07
CA THR A 87 11.87 30.21 8.55
C THR A 87 12.13 28.72 8.74
N MET A 88 11.29 28.03 9.52
CA MET A 88 11.41 26.60 9.80
C MET A 88 11.18 25.77 8.55
N ARG A 89 11.95 24.68 8.43
CA ARG A 89 11.71 23.66 7.41
C ARG A 89 10.78 22.60 8.00
N LEU A 90 9.63 22.38 7.35
CA LEU A 90 8.57 21.53 7.89
C LEU A 90 8.24 20.42 6.91
N ALA A 91 8.32 19.18 7.40
CA ALA A 91 7.77 18.02 6.73
C ALA A 91 6.44 17.65 7.37
N ILE A 92 5.41 17.50 6.55
CA ILE A 92 4.06 17.14 6.98
C ILE A 92 3.73 15.76 6.42
N GLY A 93 3.34 14.84 7.29
CA GLY A 93 2.97 13.48 6.93
C GLY A 93 1.55 13.14 7.36
N VAL A 94 0.74 12.68 6.42
CA VAL A 94 -0.65 12.27 6.69
C VAL A 94 -0.82 10.79 6.35
N ASP A 95 -1.36 10.00 7.28
CA ASP A 95 -1.86 8.65 7.06
C ASP A 95 -3.39 8.62 7.13
N GLY A 96 -4.01 8.35 6.00
CA GLY A 96 -5.45 8.25 5.82
C GLY A 96 -5.91 6.81 5.68
N GLY A 97 -6.35 6.20 6.79
CA GLY A 97 -6.87 4.83 6.80
C GLY A 97 -8.38 4.73 6.57
N GLY A 98 -8.91 3.50 6.68
CA GLY A 98 -10.35 3.26 6.61
C GLY A 98 -11.13 3.76 7.83
N THR A 99 -10.50 3.79 9.01
CA THR A 99 -11.17 4.08 10.30
C THR A 99 -10.71 5.39 10.96
N GLY A 100 -9.70 6.05 10.42
CA GLY A 100 -9.15 7.27 10.99
C GLY A 100 -8.13 7.92 10.07
N THR A 101 -7.78 9.16 10.40
CA THR A 101 -6.76 9.94 9.70
C THR A 101 -5.84 10.57 10.73
N THR A 102 -4.52 10.40 10.57
CA THR A 102 -3.51 10.95 11.47
C THR A 102 -2.56 11.84 10.69
N CYS A 103 -2.22 13.00 11.23
CA CYS A 103 -1.22 13.91 10.67
C CYS A 103 -0.14 14.20 11.72
N VAL A 104 1.12 14.28 11.27
CA VAL A 104 2.26 14.74 12.05
C VAL A 104 3.01 15.83 11.29
N VAL A 105 3.50 16.82 12.04
CA VAL A 105 4.40 17.87 11.55
C VAL A 105 5.74 17.69 12.23
N ILE A 106 6.81 17.61 11.45
CA ILE A 106 8.19 17.44 11.95
C ILE A 106 9.11 18.51 11.38
N ALA A 107 10.20 18.78 12.11
CA ALA A 107 11.31 19.58 11.61
C ALA A 107 12.18 18.76 10.63
N ASP A 108 13.09 19.45 9.93
CA ASP A 108 14.02 18.82 8.99
C ASP A 108 15.19 18.08 9.68
N ASP A 109 15.57 18.50 10.88
CA ASP A 109 16.76 18.04 11.59
C ASP A 109 16.46 17.16 12.82
N ASP A 110 15.19 16.87 13.09
CA ASP A 110 14.77 16.09 14.25
C ASP A 110 13.62 15.12 13.92
N ASP A 111 13.55 14.01 14.65
CA ASP A 111 12.46 13.04 14.63
C ASP A 111 11.53 13.21 15.86
N GLU A 112 11.45 14.42 16.41
CA GLU A 112 10.39 14.85 17.32
C GLU A 112 9.29 15.57 16.53
N HIS A 113 8.02 15.34 16.90
CA HIS A 113 6.93 16.02 16.23
C HIS A 113 6.77 17.40 16.86
N LEU A 114 6.64 18.40 16.00
CA LEU A 114 6.27 19.74 16.41
C LEU A 114 4.78 19.77 16.76
N GLY A 115 3.96 19.05 16.00
CA GLY A 115 2.54 18.89 16.29
C GLY A 115 1.94 17.63 15.69
N ARG A 116 0.82 17.21 16.25
CA ARG A 116 0.13 15.98 15.84
C ARG A 116 -1.38 16.14 15.96
N CYS A 117 -2.11 15.56 15.00
CA CYS A 117 -3.56 15.41 15.08
C CYS A 117 -3.97 13.98 14.73
N GLU A 118 -4.84 13.40 15.56
CA GLU A 118 -5.45 12.09 15.31
C GLU A 118 -6.97 12.23 15.30
N LEU A 119 -7.57 12.04 14.13
CA LEU A 119 -9.01 12.04 13.96
C LEU A 119 -9.55 10.60 14.00
N ARG A 120 -9.87 10.14 15.20
CA ARG A 120 -10.51 8.84 15.42
C ARG A 120 -11.91 8.86 14.78
N ASP A 121 -12.26 7.81 14.06
CA ASP A 121 -13.53 7.64 13.33
C ASP A 121 -13.73 8.53 12.09
N ARG A 122 -12.68 9.22 11.64
CA ARG A 122 -12.67 10.03 10.41
C ARG A 122 -11.72 9.41 9.38
N GLY A 123 -12.17 8.36 8.71
CA GLY A 123 -11.39 7.69 7.66
C GLY A 123 -11.22 8.55 6.40
N ALA A 124 -10.10 8.38 5.72
CA ALA A 124 -9.79 9.03 4.44
C ALA A 124 -9.70 8.04 3.26
N ASN A 125 -10.28 6.84 3.42
CA ASN A 125 -10.47 5.91 2.30
C ASN A 125 -11.61 6.38 1.38
N ALA A 126 -11.25 7.01 0.26
CA ALA A 126 -12.22 7.56 -0.71
C ALA A 126 -13.18 6.49 -1.27
N ASN A 127 -12.76 5.23 -1.37
CA ASN A 127 -13.60 4.11 -1.82
C ASN A 127 -14.69 3.74 -0.80
N SER A 128 -14.50 4.08 0.48
CA SER A 128 -15.45 3.77 1.56
C SER A 128 -16.33 4.95 1.95
N VAL A 129 -15.77 6.15 2.10
CA VAL A 129 -16.49 7.33 2.62
C VAL A 129 -16.81 8.37 1.53
N GLY A 130 -16.35 8.16 0.31
CA GLY A 130 -16.44 9.11 -0.79
C GLY A 130 -15.31 10.17 -0.75
N PHE A 131 -15.01 10.73 -1.91
CA PHE A 131 -13.88 11.65 -2.11
C PHE A 131 -13.95 12.90 -1.22
N GLU A 132 -15.10 13.58 -1.15
CA GLU A 132 -15.22 14.83 -0.38
C GLU A 132 -15.04 14.61 1.13
N SER A 133 -15.58 13.51 1.66
CA SER A 133 -15.41 13.13 3.07
C SER A 133 -13.95 12.82 3.38
N ALA A 134 -13.29 12.08 2.49
CA ALA A 134 -11.88 11.74 2.63
C ALA A 134 -10.98 12.99 2.57
N LEU A 135 -11.20 13.87 1.59
CA LEU A 135 -10.49 15.14 1.49
C LEU A 135 -10.67 15.99 2.74
N ARG A 136 -11.91 16.11 3.26
CA ARG A 136 -12.16 16.86 4.50
C ARG A 136 -11.44 16.26 5.70
N ALA A 137 -11.36 14.93 5.82
CA ALA A 137 -10.62 14.29 6.89
C ALA A 137 -9.12 14.59 6.82
N VAL A 138 -8.53 14.58 5.62
CA VAL A 138 -7.12 14.98 5.41
C VAL A 138 -6.89 16.43 5.78
N LEU A 139 -7.73 17.35 5.29
CA LEU A 139 -7.63 18.79 5.58
C LEU A 139 -7.73 19.07 7.09
N ASP A 140 -8.75 18.53 7.75
CA ASP A 140 -8.94 18.71 9.20
C ASP A 140 -7.75 18.18 10.00
N ALA A 141 -7.15 17.04 9.59
CA ALA A 141 -5.99 16.48 10.26
C ALA A 141 -4.74 17.35 10.08
N VAL A 142 -4.52 17.87 8.87
CA VAL A 142 -3.43 18.83 8.61
C VAL A 142 -3.62 20.10 9.44
N ASP A 143 -4.82 20.68 9.42
CA ASP A 143 -5.13 21.88 10.18
C ASP A 143 -4.94 21.68 11.68
N GLY A 144 -5.41 20.57 12.23
CA GLY A 144 -5.24 20.26 13.65
C GLY A 144 -3.78 20.06 14.03
N ALA A 145 -2.98 19.42 13.19
CA ALA A 145 -1.56 19.19 13.48
C ALA A 145 -0.75 20.48 13.39
N LEU A 146 -1.13 21.40 12.50
CA LEU A 146 -0.54 22.74 12.44
C LEU A 146 -0.95 23.61 13.63
N ASP A 147 -2.20 23.53 14.10
CA ASP A 147 -2.62 24.23 15.32
C ASP A 147 -1.78 23.79 16.52
N ASP A 148 -1.61 22.47 16.68
CA ASP A 148 -0.78 21.88 17.74
C ASP A 148 0.68 22.34 17.61
N ALA A 149 1.25 22.27 16.39
CA ALA A 149 2.63 22.66 16.13
C ALA A 149 2.95 24.12 16.39
N LEU A 150 1.98 25.00 16.19
CA LEU A 150 2.14 26.45 16.33
C LEU A 150 1.70 26.94 17.72
N SER A 151 1.04 26.08 18.51
CA SER A 151 0.60 26.39 19.86
C SER A 151 1.75 26.89 20.74
N GLY A 152 1.57 28.06 21.35
CA GLY A 152 2.60 28.69 22.19
C GLY A 152 3.79 29.28 21.44
N THR A 153 3.84 29.17 20.11
CA THR A 153 4.85 29.86 19.29
C THR A 153 4.39 31.27 18.93
N ARG A 154 5.32 32.08 18.38
CA ARG A 154 4.97 33.40 17.84
C ARG A 154 4.31 33.34 16.46
N TRP A 155 4.33 32.18 15.82
CA TRP A 155 3.93 31.99 14.42
C TRP A 155 2.46 31.62 14.34
N LYS A 156 1.77 32.14 13.33
CA LYS A 156 0.39 31.81 12.99
C LYS A 156 0.35 30.87 11.79
N LYS A 157 -0.79 30.23 11.57
CA LYS A 157 -0.99 29.37 10.39
C LYS A 157 -0.71 30.11 9.09
N GLU A 158 -1.11 31.37 8.99
CA GLU A 158 -0.89 32.19 7.80
C GLU A 158 0.59 32.52 7.58
N ASP A 159 1.41 32.59 8.65
CA ASP A 159 2.88 32.71 8.53
C ASP A 159 3.51 31.45 7.93
N VAL A 160 2.83 30.30 8.01
CA VAL A 160 3.24 29.00 7.46
C VAL A 160 2.61 28.73 6.09
N THR A 161 1.36 29.13 5.87
CA THR A 161 0.58 28.83 4.65
C THR A 161 0.58 29.95 3.60
N LEU A 162 0.76 31.22 3.98
CA LEU A 162 0.56 32.39 3.10
C LEU A 162 1.74 33.40 3.09
N GLY A 163 2.84 33.12 3.79
CA GLY A 163 4.00 34.01 3.94
C GLY A 163 4.79 34.31 2.65
N VAL A 164 4.91 35.60 2.34
CA VAL A 164 5.41 36.27 1.13
C VAL A 164 6.88 35.99 0.75
N ASP A 165 7.14 36.08 -0.57
CA ASP A 165 8.39 36.02 -1.35
C ASP A 165 9.12 34.65 -1.51
N ASP A 166 9.15 34.24 -2.77
CA ASP A 166 9.33 32.89 -3.29
C ASP A 166 10.79 32.36 -3.30
N ALA A 167 11.72 33.08 -2.66
CA ALA A 167 13.09 32.59 -2.48
C ALA A 167 13.18 31.49 -1.40
N THR A 168 12.16 31.36 -0.55
CA THR A 168 12.14 30.46 0.63
C THR A 168 11.03 29.41 0.65
N ALA A 169 10.16 29.36 -0.37
CA ALA A 169 9.11 28.34 -0.51
C ALA A 169 9.66 26.89 -0.67
N GLY A 170 10.97 26.70 -0.87
CA GLY A 170 11.64 25.39 -0.87
C GLY A 170 11.77 24.69 0.49
N ARG A 171 11.20 25.27 1.56
CA ARG A 171 11.39 24.79 2.93
C ARG A 171 10.28 23.87 3.45
N ARG A 172 9.22 23.63 2.69
CA ARG A 172 8.07 22.84 3.16
C ARG A 172 7.67 21.78 2.16
N ALA A 173 7.43 20.58 2.66
CA ALA A 173 6.93 19.47 1.88
C ALA A 173 5.80 18.75 2.62
N LEU A 174 4.84 18.25 1.86
CA LEU A 174 3.72 17.46 2.35
C LEU A 174 3.73 16.11 1.62
N ALA A 175 3.55 15.04 2.39
CA ALA A 175 3.23 13.74 1.88
C ALA A 175 1.91 13.28 2.47
N VAL A 176 0.98 12.88 1.60
CA VAL A 176 -0.29 12.30 1.98
C VAL A 176 -0.32 10.87 1.48
N VAL A 177 -0.39 9.91 2.41
CA VAL A 177 -0.60 8.51 2.08
C VAL A 177 -2.00 8.13 2.51
N CYS A 178 -2.79 7.58 1.60
CA CYS A 178 -4.19 7.25 1.88
C CYS A 178 -4.59 5.90 1.29
N ALA A 179 -5.40 5.15 2.04
CA ALA A 179 -6.10 3.99 1.52
C ALA A 179 -7.08 4.45 0.41
N GLY A 180 -7.25 3.62 -0.62
CA GLY A 180 -8.11 3.93 -1.76
C GLY A 180 -7.53 4.93 -2.77
N ILE A 181 -6.28 5.37 -2.58
CA ILE A 181 -5.48 5.93 -3.67
C ILE A 181 -4.79 4.76 -4.37
N ASP A 182 -5.33 4.33 -5.50
CA ASP A 182 -4.92 3.08 -6.17
C ASP A 182 -4.20 3.32 -7.51
N GLY A 183 -4.31 4.52 -8.09
CA GLY A 183 -3.59 4.90 -9.30
C GLY A 183 -3.37 6.41 -9.45
N ASP A 184 -2.66 6.79 -10.51
CA ASP A 184 -2.21 8.18 -10.71
C ASP A 184 -3.39 9.16 -10.86
N GLY A 185 -4.53 8.71 -11.37
CA GLY A 185 -5.75 9.53 -11.47
C GLY A 185 -6.27 9.97 -10.10
N ASP A 186 -6.36 9.03 -9.14
CA ASP A 186 -6.84 9.33 -7.78
C ASP A 186 -5.85 10.21 -7.03
N ALA A 187 -4.55 9.90 -7.17
CA ALA A 187 -3.48 10.69 -6.58
C ALA A 187 -3.48 12.13 -7.11
N ARG A 188 -3.60 12.32 -8.43
CA ARG A 188 -3.73 13.66 -9.05
C ARG A 188 -4.97 14.38 -8.54
N ARG A 189 -6.12 13.72 -8.54
CA ARG A 189 -7.38 14.32 -8.07
C ARG A 189 -7.28 14.82 -6.62
N LEU A 190 -6.73 14.01 -5.71
CA LEU A 190 -6.55 14.42 -4.32
C LEU A 190 -5.52 15.54 -4.20
N ARG A 191 -4.39 15.45 -4.91
CA ARG A 191 -3.36 16.50 -4.95
C ARG A 191 -3.93 17.84 -5.40
N ASP A 192 -4.64 17.87 -6.52
CA ASP A 192 -5.18 19.09 -7.10
C ASP A 192 -6.23 19.72 -6.16
N ALA A 193 -7.04 18.89 -5.50
CA ALA A 193 -7.99 19.36 -4.48
C ALA A 193 -7.30 19.92 -3.23
N LEU A 194 -6.21 19.31 -2.76
CA LEU A 194 -5.42 19.83 -1.64
C LEU A 194 -4.78 21.17 -1.98
N VAL A 195 -4.19 21.32 -3.17
CA VAL A 195 -3.61 22.58 -3.64
C VAL A 195 -4.67 23.68 -3.73
N ALA A 196 -5.87 23.35 -4.22
CA ALA A 196 -6.97 24.30 -4.31
C ALA A 196 -7.51 24.75 -2.95
N ARG A 197 -7.53 23.86 -1.95
CA ARG A 197 -8.10 24.13 -0.62
C ARG A 197 -7.10 24.72 0.38
N MET A 198 -5.82 24.43 0.23
CA MET A 198 -4.75 24.95 1.08
C MET A 198 -3.60 25.52 0.22
N PRO A 199 -3.85 26.59 -0.56
CA PRO A 199 -2.81 27.20 -1.38
C PRO A 199 -1.65 27.67 -0.50
N GLY A 200 -0.42 27.34 -0.92
CA GLY A 200 0.81 27.75 -0.22
C GLY A 200 1.27 26.86 0.95
N LEU A 201 0.50 25.82 1.30
CA LEU A 201 0.86 24.87 2.37
C LEU A 201 2.21 24.19 2.14
N ALA A 202 2.43 23.65 0.94
CA ALA A 202 3.67 22.96 0.59
C ALA A 202 4.04 23.20 -0.88
N ARG A 203 5.33 23.47 -1.14
CA ARG A 203 5.85 23.59 -2.52
C ARG A 203 5.96 22.22 -3.18
N ARG A 204 6.31 21.19 -2.40
CA ARG A 204 6.40 19.82 -2.87
C ARG A 204 5.34 18.99 -2.16
N LEU A 205 4.46 18.40 -2.96
CA LEU A 205 3.36 17.56 -2.49
C LEU A 205 3.46 16.21 -3.19
N VAL A 206 3.55 15.14 -2.40
CA VAL A 206 3.37 13.78 -2.89
C VAL A 206 2.09 13.19 -2.32
N VAL A 207 1.31 12.56 -3.19
CA VAL A 207 0.15 11.76 -2.80
C VAL A 207 0.43 10.33 -3.25
N ASP A 208 0.31 9.38 -2.33
CA ASP A 208 0.58 7.97 -2.60
C ASP A 208 -0.39 7.07 -1.82
N ASN A 209 -0.32 5.77 -2.07
CA ASN A 209 -1.12 4.78 -1.36
C ASN A 209 -0.62 4.59 0.09
N ASP A 210 -1.51 4.16 1.00
CA ASP A 210 -1.19 3.85 2.41
C ASP A 210 -0.01 2.87 2.56
N ALA A 211 0.12 1.91 1.65
CA ALA A 211 1.23 0.96 1.67
C ALA A 211 2.61 1.62 1.41
N ALA A 212 2.65 2.79 0.75
CA ALA A 212 3.88 3.56 0.57
C ALA A 212 4.35 4.17 1.90
N GLY A 213 3.43 4.72 2.69
CA GLY A 213 3.76 5.24 4.03
C GLY A 213 4.16 4.13 4.99
N ALA A 214 3.51 2.96 4.89
CA ALA A 214 3.92 1.76 5.62
C ALA A 214 5.36 1.34 5.25
N LEU A 215 5.72 1.34 3.96
CA LEU A 215 7.10 1.05 3.56
C LEU A 215 8.06 2.12 4.10
N ALA A 216 7.73 3.40 3.95
CA ALA A 216 8.56 4.49 4.44
C ALA A 216 8.81 4.41 5.95
N SER A 217 7.81 4.04 6.75
CA SER A 217 7.93 3.99 8.21
C SER A 217 8.85 2.87 8.71
N GLY A 218 8.93 1.76 7.99
CA GLY A 218 9.87 0.68 8.29
C GLY A 218 11.23 0.80 7.61
N THR A 219 11.40 1.82 6.77
CA THR A 219 12.63 2.02 5.98
C THR A 219 13.22 3.42 6.15
N GLU A 220 12.76 4.19 7.13
CA GLU A 220 13.24 5.55 7.44
C GLU A 220 13.18 6.46 6.19
N GLY A 221 12.10 6.31 5.41
CA GLY A 221 11.88 7.04 4.16
C GLY A 221 12.78 6.63 2.99
N THR A 222 13.64 5.61 3.10
CA THR A 222 14.45 5.10 1.98
C THR A 222 13.63 4.44 0.88
N MET A 223 12.41 3.97 1.21
CA MET A 223 11.47 3.42 0.23
C MET A 223 12.10 2.27 -0.55
N ARG A 224 12.90 1.41 0.09
CA ARG A 224 13.49 0.22 -0.54
C ARG A 224 13.10 -1.00 0.25
N GLY A 225 12.39 -1.93 -0.39
CA GLY A 225 11.89 -3.13 0.26
C GLY A 225 10.45 -3.43 -0.08
N ILE A 226 9.80 -4.18 0.81
CA ILE A 226 8.41 -4.59 0.69
C ILE A 226 7.69 -4.20 1.98
N ALA A 227 6.53 -3.58 1.87
CA ALA A 227 5.57 -3.47 2.95
C ALA A 227 4.43 -4.46 2.72
N VAL A 228 3.97 -5.08 3.80
CA VAL A 228 2.70 -5.81 3.84
C VAL A 228 1.82 -5.18 4.90
N VAL A 229 0.63 -4.75 4.47
CA VAL A 229 -0.38 -4.14 5.32
C VAL A 229 -1.50 -5.16 5.52
N ALA A 230 -1.88 -5.40 6.77
CA ALA A 230 -3.06 -6.20 7.11
C ALA A 230 -3.87 -5.53 8.23
N GLY A 231 -4.98 -4.93 7.83
CA GLY A 231 -5.99 -4.29 8.68
C GLY A 231 -7.37 -4.77 8.28
N THR A 232 -8.31 -3.87 8.00
CA THR A 232 -9.61 -4.24 7.40
C THR A 232 -9.44 -4.99 6.09
N GLY A 233 -8.57 -4.47 5.21
CA GLY A 233 -8.09 -5.11 3.98
C GLY A 233 -6.62 -5.52 4.08
N THR A 234 -6.08 -6.06 3.00
CA THR A 234 -4.66 -6.38 2.88
C THR A 234 -4.04 -5.98 1.53
N VAL A 235 -2.76 -5.59 1.56
CA VAL A 235 -1.97 -5.29 0.36
C VAL A 235 -0.49 -5.48 0.65
N ALA A 236 0.24 -6.00 -0.33
CA ALA A 236 1.70 -5.91 -0.39
C ALA A 236 2.13 -4.88 -1.44
N PHE A 237 3.09 -4.05 -1.07
CA PHE A 237 3.67 -3.02 -1.92
C PHE A 237 5.18 -3.07 -1.81
N GLY A 238 5.92 -2.80 -2.88
CA GLY A 238 7.37 -2.74 -2.79
C GLY A 238 8.00 -1.87 -3.85
N VAL A 239 9.23 -1.48 -3.54
CA VAL A 239 10.06 -0.59 -4.36
C VAL A 239 11.47 -1.16 -4.39
N GLY A 240 11.99 -1.34 -5.60
CA GLY A 240 13.35 -1.81 -5.88
C GLY A 240 14.38 -0.70 -5.93
N ALA A 241 15.61 -1.06 -6.29
CA ALA A 241 16.64 -0.07 -6.58
C ALA A 241 16.36 0.67 -7.89
N PRO A 242 16.81 1.94 -8.02
CA PRO A 242 16.94 2.59 -9.32
C PRO A 242 17.85 1.74 -10.22
N GLY A 243 17.40 1.44 -11.45
CA GLY A 243 18.17 0.62 -12.38
C GLY A 243 19.45 1.32 -12.84
N GLY A 244 20.60 0.66 -12.70
CA GLY A 244 21.91 1.20 -13.06
C GLY A 244 22.26 1.16 -14.55
N ASN A 245 21.33 1.40 -15.47
CA ASN A 245 21.68 1.44 -16.90
C ASN A 245 20.84 2.45 -17.71
N THR A 246 21.07 3.72 -17.43
CA THR A 246 21.03 4.80 -18.42
C THR A 246 22.15 5.76 -18.08
N ALA A 247 23.29 5.61 -18.77
CA ALA A 247 24.24 6.70 -18.88
C ALA A 247 23.55 7.81 -19.70
N GLY A 248 23.06 8.83 -19.00
CA GLY A 248 22.35 9.99 -19.55
C GLY A 248 21.76 10.76 -18.38
N GLY A 249 22.21 12.00 -18.18
CA GLY A 249 21.99 12.78 -16.96
C GLY A 249 20.55 13.17 -16.65
N ASP A 250 20.38 13.67 -15.43
CA ASP A 250 19.32 14.54 -14.94
C ASP A 250 17.87 14.13 -15.24
N ALA A 251 17.26 13.44 -14.28
CA ALA A 251 15.82 13.57 -14.04
C ALA A 251 15.60 13.82 -12.55
N ALA A 252 15.55 15.10 -12.21
CA ALA A 252 15.04 15.58 -10.94
C ALA A 252 13.60 15.07 -10.73
N VAL A 253 13.24 14.87 -9.47
CA VAL A 253 11.88 14.63 -8.98
C VAL A 253 10.99 15.83 -9.35
N ASN A 254 10.51 15.87 -10.59
CA ASN A 254 9.45 16.74 -11.05
C ASN A 254 8.35 15.84 -11.60
N GLY A 255 7.14 16.00 -11.04
CA GLY A 255 5.97 15.30 -11.51
C GLY A 255 5.57 15.81 -12.88
N GLU A 256 6.01 15.13 -13.91
CA GLU A 256 5.44 15.09 -15.24
C GLU A 256 5.83 13.72 -15.78
N THR A 257 4.85 12.83 -15.96
CA THR A 257 5.05 11.62 -16.75
C THR A 257 5.12 12.07 -18.19
N ASP A 258 6.30 12.04 -18.79
CA ASP A 258 6.40 12.03 -20.25
C ASP A 258 5.59 10.84 -20.77
N ASP A 259 4.65 11.13 -21.66
CA ASP A 259 3.76 10.20 -22.34
C ASP A 259 4.53 9.31 -23.34
N ASP A 260 5.54 8.58 -22.89
CA ASP A 260 6.10 7.46 -23.65
C ASP A 260 5.33 6.18 -23.32
N GLU A 261 4.26 5.98 -24.10
CA GLU A 261 3.46 4.77 -24.17
C GLU A 261 4.31 3.53 -24.47
N ASP A 262 4.88 2.90 -23.44
CA ASP A 262 5.30 1.49 -23.53
C ASP A 262 4.06 0.59 -23.39
N LYS A 263 3.32 0.48 -24.49
CA LYS A 263 2.02 -0.20 -24.68
C LYS A 263 2.02 -1.72 -24.42
N ASN A 264 2.99 -2.28 -23.70
CA ASN A 264 3.04 -3.72 -23.44
C ASN A 264 3.38 -4.14 -22.00
N THR A 265 3.15 -3.27 -21.01
CA THR A 265 3.27 -3.69 -19.60
C THR A 265 1.90 -3.74 -18.94
N THR A 266 1.36 -4.95 -18.79
CA THR A 266 0.24 -5.23 -17.87
C THR A 266 0.49 -4.48 -16.55
N GLY A 267 -0.48 -3.70 -16.05
CA GLY A 267 -0.37 -2.68 -14.98
C GLY A 267 0.13 -3.10 -13.59
N ARG A 268 1.01 -4.09 -13.50
CA ARG A 268 1.65 -4.63 -12.30
C ARG A 268 3.04 -4.05 -12.04
N ARG A 269 3.60 -3.27 -12.97
CA ARG A 269 4.96 -2.72 -12.92
C ARG A 269 4.96 -1.29 -13.45
N VAL A 270 5.40 -0.35 -12.63
CA VAL A 270 5.64 1.05 -13.02
C VAL A 270 7.08 1.38 -12.68
N LYS A 271 7.82 1.97 -13.63
CA LYS A 271 9.14 2.57 -13.36
C LYS A 271 8.91 4.03 -12.99
N VAL A 272 9.31 4.44 -11.79
CA VAL A 272 9.27 5.84 -11.35
C VAL A 272 10.68 6.23 -10.94
N GLY A 273 11.27 7.24 -11.59
CA GLY A 273 12.64 7.69 -11.31
C GLY A 273 13.70 6.57 -11.47
N GLY A 274 13.48 5.65 -12.41
CA GLY A 274 14.37 4.49 -12.65
C GLY A 274 14.19 3.31 -11.70
N ALA A 275 13.43 3.43 -10.61
CA ALA A 275 13.15 2.34 -9.65
C ALA A 275 11.84 1.60 -9.99
N VAL A 276 11.84 0.29 -9.79
CA VAL A 276 10.65 -0.55 -10.05
C VAL A 276 9.73 -0.58 -8.85
N ARG A 277 8.47 -0.18 -9.04
CA ARG A 277 7.38 -0.30 -8.07
C ARG A 277 6.49 -1.50 -8.43
N ALA A 278 6.05 -2.25 -7.41
CA ALA A 278 5.16 -3.39 -7.59
C ALA A 278 4.13 -3.48 -6.45
N ARG A 279 2.95 -4.03 -6.78
CA ARG A 279 1.83 -4.23 -5.86
C ARG A 279 1.22 -5.62 -6.04
N ALA A 280 0.73 -6.21 -4.96
CA ALA A 280 -0.07 -7.44 -4.98
C ALA A 280 -1.12 -7.40 -3.84
N GLY A 281 -2.28 -8.02 -4.04
CA GLY A 281 -3.43 -7.84 -3.15
C GLY A 281 -4.09 -6.47 -3.34
N GLY A 282 -4.94 -6.08 -2.38
CA GLY A 282 -5.62 -4.78 -2.39
C GLY A 282 -6.82 -4.67 -3.34
N TRP A 283 -7.35 -5.78 -3.86
CA TRP A 283 -8.53 -5.78 -4.75
C TRP A 283 -9.86 -5.57 -4.01
N GLY A 284 -9.81 -5.61 -2.69
CA GLY A 284 -10.97 -5.47 -1.84
C GLY A 284 -11.74 -6.79 -1.67
N PRO A 285 -12.56 -6.87 -0.60
CA PRO A 285 -13.14 -8.12 -0.10
C PRO A 285 -14.13 -8.82 -1.05
N ALA A 286 -14.62 -8.12 -2.09
CA ALA A 286 -15.46 -8.71 -3.12
C ALA A 286 -14.68 -9.63 -4.09
N PHE A 287 -13.39 -9.36 -4.30
CA PHE A 287 -12.56 -10.09 -5.25
C PHE A 287 -11.48 -10.91 -4.54
N GLU A 288 -10.71 -10.27 -3.66
CA GLU A 288 -9.55 -10.86 -3.01
C GLU A 288 -9.17 -10.03 -1.78
N ASP A 289 -8.94 -10.69 -0.64
CA ASP A 289 -8.51 -10.03 0.60
C ASP A 289 -7.89 -11.02 1.61
N ARG A 290 -7.26 -12.10 1.12
CA ARG A 290 -6.79 -13.21 1.95
C ARG A 290 -5.62 -12.75 2.81
N GLY A 291 -5.85 -12.75 4.12
CA GLY A 291 -4.91 -12.21 5.10
C GLY A 291 -5.44 -10.99 5.84
N SER A 292 -6.54 -10.41 5.37
CA SER A 292 -7.17 -9.24 5.99
C SER A 292 -8.09 -9.58 7.16
N GLY A 293 -8.51 -8.54 7.86
CA GLY A 293 -9.52 -8.63 8.91
C GLY A 293 -10.86 -9.08 8.36
N HIS A 294 -11.25 -8.58 7.18
CA HIS A 294 -12.47 -9.04 6.52
C HIS A 294 -12.40 -10.54 6.20
N HIS A 295 -11.25 -11.04 5.72
CA HIS A 295 -11.04 -12.47 5.50
C HIS A 295 -11.21 -13.27 6.80
N LEU A 296 -10.48 -12.91 7.87
CA LEU A 296 -10.60 -13.59 9.16
C LEU A 296 -12.04 -13.57 9.69
N GLY A 297 -12.70 -12.42 9.64
CA GLY A 297 -14.08 -12.27 10.10
C GLY A 297 -15.09 -13.08 9.28
N THR A 298 -14.95 -13.10 7.96
CA THR A 298 -15.77 -13.95 7.07
C THR A 298 -15.58 -15.42 7.41
N ARG A 299 -14.34 -15.84 7.67
CA ARG A 299 -14.04 -17.22 8.08
C ARG A 299 -14.59 -17.56 9.46
N ALA A 300 -14.63 -16.62 10.40
CA ALA A 300 -15.29 -16.77 11.70
C ALA A 300 -16.80 -16.97 11.56
N LEU A 301 -17.47 -16.13 10.75
CA LEU A 301 -18.90 -16.25 10.45
C LEU A 301 -19.22 -17.59 9.78
N ASN A 302 -18.40 -18.01 8.81
CA ASN A 302 -18.52 -19.31 8.16
C ASN A 302 -18.39 -20.46 9.18
N ALA A 303 -17.43 -20.38 10.10
CA ALA A 303 -17.26 -21.38 11.14
C ALA A 303 -18.48 -21.46 12.06
N ALA A 304 -19.00 -20.31 12.51
CA ALA A 304 -20.20 -20.24 13.33
C ALA A 304 -21.45 -20.81 12.61
N ALA A 305 -21.67 -20.42 11.35
CA ALA A 305 -22.79 -20.92 10.55
C ALA A 305 -22.72 -22.44 10.32
N ARG A 306 -21.51 -22.98 10.09
CA ARG A 306 -21.30 -24.43 9.93
C ARG A 306 -21.54 -25.21 11.21
N VAL A 307 -21.25 -24.63 12.38
CA VAL A 307 -21.62 -25.25 13.66
C VAL A 307 -23.14 -25.27 13.80
N GLU A 308 -23.83 -24.19 13.46
CA GLU A 308 -25.30 -24.12 13.58
C GLU A 308 -26.06 -25.09 12.67
N ASP A 309 -25.58 -25.31 11.46
CA ASP A 309 -26.21 -26.26 10.52
C ASP A 309 -25.60 -27.67 10.55
N GLY A 310 -24.70 -27.95 11.50
CA GLY A 310 -24.11 -29.26 11.72
C GLY A 310 -23.05 -29.70 10.70
N ARG A 311 -22.60 -28.83 9.79
CA ARG A 311 -21.55 -29.13 8.78
C ARG A 311 -20.12 -28.90 9.27
N GLY A 312 -19.94 -28.28 10.43
CA GLY A 312 -18.65 -27.86 10.96
C GLY A 312 -18.24 -28.62 12.23
N PRO A 313 -16.94 -28.77 12.49
CA PRO A 313 -16.48 -29.26 13.79
C PRO A 313 -16.80 -28.22 14.89
N PRO A 314 -16.92 -28.64 16.16
CA PRO A 314 -17.04 -27.72 17.29
C PRO A 314 -15.88 -26.71 17.34
N THR A 315 -16.19 -25.44 17.60
CA THR A 315 -15.19 -24.37 17.73
C THR A 315 -15.69 -23.28 18.67
N ARG A 316 -14.76 -22.65 19.39
CA ARG A 316 -15.06 -21.50 20.27
C ARG A 316 -15.56 -20.28 19.50
N LEU A 317 -15.20 -20.18 18.21
CA LEU A 317 -15.65 -19.09 17.34
C LEU A 317 -17.18 -18.99 17.27
N HIS A 318 -17.89 -20.11 17.39
CA HIS A 318 -19.36 -20.10 17.39
C HIS A 318 -19.90 -19.23 18.54
N GLY A 319 -19.55 -19.56 19.80
CA GLY A 319 -20.00 -18.79 20.96
C GLY A 319 -19.49 -17.35 20.96
N ASP A 320 -18.23 -17.13 20.59
CA ASP A 320 -17.61 -15.80 20.56
C ASP A 320 -18.27 -14.87 19.54
N VAL A 321 -18.59 -15.38 18.34
CA VAL A 321 -19.29 -14.62 17.29
C VAL A 321 -20.70 -14.26 17.75
N LEU A 322 -21.47 -15.22 18.29
CA LEU A 322 -22.83 -14.94 18.78
C LEU A 322 -22.83 -13.87 19.87
N ALA A 323 -21.89 -13.97 20.82
CA ALA A 323 -21.73 -12.97 21.87
C ALA A 323 -21.35 -11.58 21.32
N LYS A 324 -20.38 -11.51 20.40
CA LYS A 324 -19.93 -10.25 19.77
C LYS A 324 -21.05 -9.58 18.97
N LEU A 325 -21.86 -10.36 18.26
CA LEU A 325 -23.01 -9.88 17.50
C LEU A 325 -24.23 -9.59 18.37
N ARG A 326 -24.14 -9.79 19.70
CA ARG A 326 -25.23 -9.62 20.67
C ARG A 326 -26.48 -10.45 20.34
N LEU A 327 -26.27 -11.58 19.69
CA LEU A 327 -27.33 -12.55 19.39
C LEU A 327 -27.54 -13.38 20.66
N ARG A 328 -28.77 -13.38 21.21
CA ARG A 328 -29.03 -14.06 22.49
C ARG A 328 -29.07 -15.57 22.25
N PRO A 329 -28.29 -16.37 23.00
CA PRO A 329 -28.53 -17.81 23.07
C PRO A 329 -29.98 -18.02 23.57
N GLY A 330 -30.84 -18.60 22.74
CA GLY A 330 -32.25 -18.87 23.09
C GLY A 330 -33.30 -17.89 22.55
N ALA A 331 -32.93 -16.91 21.72
CA ALA A 331 -33.90 -16.34 20.78
C ALA A 331 -34.31 -17.42 19.78
N SER A 332 -35.58 -17.47 19.37
CA SER A 332 -36.26 -18.65 18.81
C SER A 332 -35.66 -19.29 17.55
N ASN A 333 -34.55 -18.80 17.00
CA ASN A 333 -33.68 -19.52 16.07
C ASN A 333 -32.36 -18.72 15.85
N VAL A 334 -31.24 -19.13 16.45
CA VAL A 334 -29.91 -18.49 16.27
C VAL A 334 -29.52 -18.41 14.79
N ALA A 335 -29.86 -19.42 14.00
CA ALA A 335 -29.58 -19.43 12.56
C ALA A 335 -30.39 -18.35 11.80
N ASP A 336 -31.61 -18.03 12.23
CA ASP A 336 -32.36 -16.91 11.64
C ASP A 336 -31.74 -15.56 12.00
N GLU A 337 -31.15 -15.43 13.19
CA GLU A 337 -30.49 -14.19 13.59
C GLU A 337 -29.20 -13.95 12.80
N LEU A 338 -28.38 -15.00 12.60
CA LEU A 338 -27.21 -14.94 11.74
C LEU A 338 -27.60 -14.59 10.29
N ARG A 339 -28.68 -15.18 9.76
CA ARG A 339 -29.21 -14.82 8.44
C ARG A 339 -29.63 -13.35 8.40
N ARG A 340 -30.39 -12.87 9.38
CA ARG A 340 -30.81 -11.46 9.45
C ARG A 340 -29.60 -10.52 9.55
N TRP A 341 -28.59 -10.89 10.33
CA TRP A 341 -27.35 -10.12 10.44
C TRP A 341 -26.61 -10.02 9.10
N ALA A 342 -26.54 -11.12 8.34
CA ALA A 342 -25.90 -11.15 7.02
C ALA A 342 -26.55 -10.18 6.00
N TYR A 343 -27.79 -9.73 6.23
CA TYR A 343 -28.50 -8.78 5.37
C TYR A 343 -28.85 -7.46 6.08
N SER A 344 -28.21 -7.17 7.22
CA SER A 344 -28.60 -6.05 8.10
C SER A 344 -28.27 -4.64 7.57
N SER A 345 -27.51 -4.52 6.48
CA SER A 345 -27.12 -3.24 5.86
C SER A 345 -27.42 -3.19 4.35
N GLY A 346 -28.37 -4.01 3.88
CA GLY A 346 -28.66 -4.21 2.46
C GLY A 346 -28.27 -5.61 1.99
N PRO A 347 -27.72 -5.80 0.77
CA PRO A 347 -27.36 -7.13 0.27
C PRO A 347 -26.24 -7.80 1.07
N ALA A 348 -25.44 -7.05 1.85
CA ALA A 348 -24.40 -7.55 2.74
C ALA A 348 -24.09 -6.56 3.88
N PRO A 349 -23.43 -6.97 4.98
CA PRO A 349 -22.95 -6.07 6.02
C PRO A 349 -21.76 -5.22 5.54
N GLU A 350 -21.51 -4.10 6.21
CA GLU A 350 -20.30 -3.30 5.97
C GLU A 350 -19.02 -4.13 6.22
N TRP A 351 -18.02 -3.96 5.36
CA TRP A 351 -16.78 -4.72 5.43
C TRP A 351 -16.02 -4.53 6.75
N SER A 352 -16.08 -3.33 7.32
CA SER A 352 -15.51 -3.01 8.64
C SER A 352 -16.14 -3.84 9.76
N LYS A 353 -17.48 -3.99 9.77
CA LYS A 353 -18.20 -4.80 10.76
C LYS A 353 -17.83 -6.27 10.70
N VAL A 354 -17.57 -6.79 9.49
CA VAL A 354 -17.04 -8.15 9.32
C VAL A 354 -15.60 -8.22 9.84
N ALA A 355 -14.75 -7.25 9.50
CA ALA A 355 -13.36 -7.22 9.94
C ALA A 355 -13.19 -7.12 11.47
N ASP A 356 -14.14 -6.50 12.17
CA ASP A 356 -14.19 -6.40 13.64
C ASP A 356 -14.30 -7.76 14.35
N LEU A 357 -14.56 -8.85 13.61
CA LEU A 357 -14.56 -10.22 14.12
C LEU A 357 -13.17 -10.86 14.09
N ALA A 358 -12.19 -10.30 13.36
CA ALA A 358 -10.85 -10.84 13.27
C ALA A 358 -10.14 -11.05 14.63
N PRO A 359 -10.30 -10.16 15.64
CA PRO A 359 -9.74 -10.39 16.97
C PRO A 359 -10.26 -11.64 17.68
N LEU A 360 -11.47 -12.13 17.33
CA LEU A 360 -11.98 -13.39 17.87
C LEU A 360 -11.18 -14.58 17.32
N VAL A 361 -10.85 -14.54 16.02
CA VAL A 361 -10.05 -15.57 15.35
C VAL A 361 -8.65 -15.62 15.91
N THR A 362 -7.96 -14.48 16.01
CA THR A 362 -6.58 -14.46 16.49
C THR A 362 -6.48 -14.90 17.95
N ARG A 363 -7.46 -14.54 18.79
CA ARG A 363 -7.54 -15.00 20.18
C ARG A 363 -7.80 -16.51 20.27
N ALA A 364 -8.83 -17.01 19.59
CA ALA A 364 -9.14 -18.45 19.60
C ALA A 364 -7.98 -19.30 19.07
N ALA A 365 -7.27 -18.82 18.04
CA ALA A 365 -6.08 -19.48 17.51
C ALA A 365 -4.92 -19.49 18.52
N ALA A 366 -4.70 -18.39 19.25
CA ALA A 366 -3.69 -18.32 20.30
C ALA A 366 -4.01 -19.27 21.48
N GLU A 367 -5.29 -19.56 21.71
CA GLU A 367 -5.77 -20.52 22.71
C GLU A 367 -5.83 -21.97 22.20
N GLY A 368 -5.41 -22.22 20.95
CA GLY A 368 -5.30 -23.56 20.37
C GLY A 368 -6.58 -24.12 19.73
N ASP A 369 -7.60 -23.29 19.48
CA ASP A 369 -8.78 -23.72 18.71
C ASP A 369 -8.38 -24.13 17.29
N ALA A 370 -8.59 -25.39 16.94
CA ALA A 370 -8.08 -25.97 15.69
C ALA A 370 -8.67 -25.29 14.43
N VAL A 371 -9.93 -24.86 14.47
CA VAL A 371 -10.57 -24.15 13.36
C VAL A 371 -9.95 -22.78 13.19
N ALA A 372 -9.81 -22.03 14.29
CA ALA A 372 -9.17 -20.71 14.27
C ALA A 372 -7.70 -20.78 13.84
N VAL A 373 -6.93 -21.77 14.31
CA VAL A 373 -5.55 -22.02 13.85
C VAL A 373 -5.52 -22.25 12.33
N GLY A 374 -6.44 -23.05 11.80
CA GLY A 374 -6.55 -23.27 10.36
C GLY A 374 -6.83 -21.98 9.57
N ILE A 375 -7.69 -21.10 10.09
CA ILE A 375 -7.98 -19.80 9.48
C ILE A 375 -6.75 -18.89 9.49
N VAL A 376 -6.00 -18.83 10.60
CA VAL A 376 -4.78 -18.01 10.70
C VAL A 376 -3.68 -18.53 9.77
N ASN A 377 -3.53 -19.85 9.64
CA ASN A 377 -2.57 -20.43 8.70
C ASN A 377 -2.92 -20.07 7.25
N ASP A 378 -4.21 -20.14 6.88
CA ASP A 378 -4.68 -19.75 5.56
C ASP A 378 -4.43 -18.26 5.27
N ALA A 379 -4.68 -17.40 6.27
CA ALA A 379 -4.39 -15.98 6.18
C ALA A 379 -2.89 -15.69 6.03
N ALA A 380 -2.03 -16.37 6.79
CA ALA A 380 -0.58 -16.23 6.68
C ALA A 380 -0.06 -16.64 5.29
N GLU A 381 -0.65 -17.66 4.70
CA GLU A 381 -0.34 -18.10 3.33
C GLU A 381 -0.72 -17.04 2.29
N GLY A 382 -1.91 -16.43 2.40
CA GLY A 382 -2.31 -15.34 1.51
C GLY A 382 -1.38 -14.12 1.58
N LEU A 383 -0.95 -13.74 2.78
CA LEU A 383 0.03 -12.66 2.97
C LEU A 383 1.39 -13.02 2.34
N TRP A 384 1.83 -14.27 2.49
CA TRP A 384 3.06 -14.76 1.88
C TRP A 384 3.00 -14.69 0.34
N GLU A 385 1.90 -15.14 -0.28
CA GLU A 385 1.70 -15.10 -1.73
C GLU A 385 1.80 -13.67 -2.27
N GLN A 386 1.23 -12.69 -1.56
CA GLN A 386 1.32 -11.28 -1.91
C GLN A 386 2.76 -10.74 -1.83
N ILE A 387 3.46 -10.99 -0.72
CA ILE A 387 4.88 -10.61 -0.55
C ILE A 387 5.72 -11.20 -1.68
N PHE A 388 5.51 -12.49 -1.96
CA PHE A 388 6.28 -13.21 -2.96
C PHE A 388 6.03 -12.68 -4.39
N ALA A 389 4.79 -12.32 -4.72
CA ALA A 389 4.45 -11.69 -5.99
C ALA A 389 5.17 -10.35 -6.19
N VAL A 390 5.19 -9.49 -5.16
CA VAL A 390 5.93 -8.22 -5.17
C VAL A 390 7.42 -8.45 -5.32
N TYR A 391 7.99 -9.36 -4.52
CA TYR A 391 9.40 -9.73 -4.60
C TYR A 391 9.81 -10.13 -6.01
N MET A 392 9.05 -11.02 -6.66
CA MET A 392 9.36 -11.49 -8.01
C MET A 392 9.23 -10.40 -9.07
N ALA A 393 8.27 -9.48 -8.91
CA ALA A 393 8.11 -8.35 -9.82
C ALA A 393 9.32 -7.41 -9.77
N ILE A 394 9.80 -7.08 -8.56
CA ILE A 394 10.96 -6.22 -8.35
C ILE A 394 12.26 -6.92 -8.77
N LYS A 395 12.43 -8.20 -8.41
CA LYS A 395 13.61 -9.00 -8.82
C LYS A 395 13.77 -9.04 -10.34
N ARG A 396 12.68 -9.22 -11.08
CA ARG A 396 12.66 -9.17 -12.56
C ARG A 396 12.88 -7.77 -13.13
N GLY A 397 12.83 -6.75 -12.29
CA GLY A 397 12.95 -5.34 -12.65
C GLY A 397 14.30 -4.69 -12.34
N GLY A 398 15.26 -5.46 -11.82
CA GLY A 398 16.57 -4.93 -11.39
C GLY A 398 16.90 -5.21 -9.92
N GLY A 399 15.95 -5.75 -9.15
CA GLY A 399 16.18 -6.13 -7.76
C GLY A 399 16.13 -4.95 -6.79
N PHE A 400 16.63 -5.17 -5.57
CA PHE A 400 16.57 -4.21 -4.47
C PHE A 400 17.87 -3.40 -4.30
N GLY A 401 18.91 -3.71 -5.09
CA GLY A 401 20.24 -3.10 -4.99
C GLY A 401 21.03 -3.65 -3.81
N SER A 402 22.19 -3.05 -3.51
CA SER A 402 23.00 -3.47 -2.36
C SER A 402 22.42 -2.94 -1.04
N ALA A 403 22.69 -3.65 0.06
CA ALA A 403 22.31 -3.19 1.40
C ALA A 403 22.95 -1.84 1.78
N ALA A 404 24.13 -1.52 1.20
CA ALA A 404 24.81 -0.25 1.38
C ALA A 404 24.07 0.91 0.70
N ASP A 405 23.56 0.70 -0.52
CA ASP A 405 22.80 1.72 -1.28
C ASP A 405 21.43 2.04 -0.66
N ALA A 406 20.95 1.15 0.21
CA ALA A 406 19.68 1.30 0.90
C ALA A 406 19.81 1.98 2.29
N GLY A 407 21.01 2.41 2.69
CA GLY A 407 21.23 3.15 3.94
C GLY A 407 21.08 2.31 5.22
N TYR A 408 21.00 0.97 5.11
CA TYR A 408 20.85 0.08 6.26
C TYR A 408 22.16 -0.09 7.03
N ALA A 409 22.44 0.81 7.98
CA ALA A 409 23.60 0.76 8.86
C ALA A 409 23.35 0.01 10.20
N SER A 410 22.40 -0.93 10.24
CA SER A 410 22.13 -1.70 11.47
C SER A 410 23.18 -2.80 11.70
N ARG A 411 23.63 -2.97 12.96
CA ARG A 411 24.59 -4.02 13.38
C ARG A 411 24.15 -5.44 12.97
N ALA A 412 22.86 -5.68 12.75
CA ALA A 412 22.30 -6.99 12.42
C ALA A 412 22.65 -7.47 11.00
N PHE A 413 23.02 -6.55 10.08
CA PHE A 413 23.31 -6.86 8.68
C PHE A 413 24.76 -7.34 8.44
N LYS A 414 25.69 -7.11 9.38
CA LYS A 414 27.12 -7.45 9.21
C LYS A 414 27.44 -8.94 9.13
N GLN A 415 26.50 -9.82 9.51
CA GLN A 415 26.72 -11.29 9.55
C GLN A 415 26.26 -12.04 8.29
N TYR A 416 25.61 -11.36 7.34
CA TYR A 416 25.05 -11.98 6.14
C TYR A 416 25.81 -11.48 4.90
N SER A 417 26.25 -12.40 4.04
CA SER A 417 27.11 -12.10 2.89
C SER A 417 26.32 -11.58 1.69
N ASP A 418 26.69 -10.42 1.15
CA ASP A 418 26.51 -9.92 -0.24
C ASP A 418 25.26 -10.35 -1.03
N GLY A 419 24.11 -10.49 -0.36
CA GLY A 419 22.83 -10.86 -0.98
C GLY A 419 21.69 -10.02 -0.43
N ASP A 420 20.72 -9.73 -1.31
CA ASP A 420 19.48 -8.97 -1.08
C ASP A 420 18.74 -9.42 0.19
N ILE A 421 19.10 -8.91 1.37
CA ILE A 421 18.19 -8.94 2.53
C ILE A 421 17.14 -7.90 2.24
N VAL A 422 15.95 -8.37 1.88
CA VAL A 422 14.82 -7.49 1.60
C VAL A 422 14.13 -7.16 2.93
N PRO A 423 14.06 -5.88 3.34
CA PRO A 423 13.25 -5.50 4.48
C PRO A 423 11.78 -5.69 4.12
N ILE A 424 11.07 -6.44 4.96
CA ILE A 424 9.64 -6.72 4.86
C ILE A 424 8.99 -6.00 6.03
N VAL A 425 8.46 -4.81 5.77
CA VAL A 425 7.79 -3.99 6.76
C VAL A 425 6.39 -4.53 7.01
N LEU A 426 6.09 -4.80 8.28
CA LEU A 426 4.83 -5.33 8.75
C LEU A 426 4.00 -4.20 9.36
N CYS A 427 2.86 -3.89 8.73
CA CYS A 427 1.96 -2.82 9.17
C CYS A 427 0.51 -3.29 9.30
N GLY A 428 -0.27 -2.58 10.11
CA GLY A 428 -1.68 -2.87 10.37
C GLY A 428 -1.92 -3.69 11.64
N GLY A 429 -3.13 -3.57 12.19
CA GLY A 429 -3.49 -4.10 13.50
C GLY A 429 -3.43 -5.61 13.63
N LEU A 430 -3.38 -6.36 12.52
CA LEU A 430 -3.26 -7.83 12.54
C LEU A 430 -1.81 -8.32 12.60
N LEU A 431 -0.85 -7.48 12.23
CA LEU A 431 0.58 -7.82 12.17
C LEU A 431 1.35 -7.25 13.37
N GLN A 432 0.83 -7.48 14.57
CA GLN A 432 1.51 -7.10 15.81
C GLN A 432 2.69 -8.03 16.11
N ARG A 433 3.74 -7.52 16.77
CA ARG A 433 5.01 -8.24 17.01
C ARG A 433 4.86 -9.64 17.60
N ASP A 434 3.95 -9.78 18.58
CA ASP A 434 3.69 -11.05 19.27
C ASP A 434 2.39 -11.74 18.83
N GLY A 435 1.73 -11.19 17.80
CA GLY A 435 0.48 -11.69 17.25
C GLY A 435 0.63 -13.06 16.59
N VAL A 436 -0.42 -13.88 16.71
CA VAL A 436 -0.43 -15.23 16.14
C VAL A 436 -0.28 -15.23 14.62
N LEU A 437 -0.89 -14.26 13.93
CA LEU A 437 -0.77 -14.14 12.47
C LEU A 437 0.66 -13.80 12.05
N THR A 438 1.31 -12.85 12.74
CA THR A 438 2.72 -12.51 12.51
C THR A 438 3.62 -13.73 12.67
N LYS A 439 3.44 -14.49 13.75
CA LYS A 439 4.19 -15.73 14.00
C LYS A 439 4.00 -16.74 12.86
N LYS A 440 2.76 -16.98 12.43
CA LYS A 440 2.44 -17.88 11.31
C LYS A 440 2.97 -17.40 9.96
N LEU A 441 2.98 -16.10 9.72
CA LEU A 441 3.62 -15.52 8.53
C LEU A 441 5.12 -15.80 8.53
N GLY A 442 5.82 -15.59 9.65
CA GLY A 442 7.24 -15.94 9.74
C GLY A 442 7.50 -17.42 9.57
N GLU A 443 6.72 -18.31 10.20
CA GLU A 443 6.81 -19.76 9.96
C GLU A 443 6.66 -20.09 8.46
N SER A 444 5.69 -19.46 7.78
CA SER A 444 5.42 -19.65 6.35
C SER A 444 6.56 -19.16 5.46
N LEU A 445 7.25 -18.09 5.86
CA LEU A 445 8.45 -17.57 5.20
C LEU A 445 9.66 -18.51 5.42
N MET A 446 9.89 -18.94 6.66
CA MET A 446 10.99 -19.86 7.04
C MET A 446 10.87 -21.23 6.38
N ALA A 447 9.66 -21.81 6.37
CA ALA A 447 9.42 -23.15 5.82
C ALA A 447 9.74 -23.24 4.32
N ARG A 448 9.64 -22.11 3.61
CA ARG A 448 9.95 -22.02 2.17
C ARG A 448 11.41 -21.69 1.88
N GLU A 449 12.13 -21.20 2.89
CA GLU A 449 13.58 -21.06 2.84
C GLU A 449 14.28 -22.43 2.87
N SER A 450 13.75 -23.40 3.63
CA SER A 450 14.35 -24.73 3.80
C SER A 450 14.14 -25.69 2.62
N GLY A 451 13.37 -25.29 1.60
CA GLY A 451 13.22 -26.01 0.33
C GLY A 451 14.41 -25.83 -0.62
N ARG A 452 14.51 -26.67 -1.67
CA ARG A 452 15.59 -26.69 -2.70
C ARG A 452 15.78 -25.38 -3.50
N THR A 453 15.00 -24.34 -3.24
CA THR A 453 15.04 -23.05 -3.92
C THR A 453 15.27 -21.95 -2.89
N GLY A 454 16.52 -21.74 -2.45
CA GLY A 454 16.90 -20.60 -1.60
C GLY A 454 16.65 -19.26 -2.29
N MET A 455 15.39 -18.81 -2.31
CA MET A 455 14.86 -17.86 -3.29
C MET A 455 15.04 -16.38 -2.90
N PHE A 456 14.96 -16.02 -1.61
CA PHE A 456 15.34 -14.70 -1.09
C PHE A 456 15.46 -14.67 0.44
N SER A 457 16.31 -13.77 0.95
CA SER A 457 16.49 -13.50 2.39
C SER A 457 15.64 -12.29 2.77
N GLY A 458 14.94 -12.34 3.90
CA GLY A 458 14.09 -11.25 4.36
C GLY A 458 14.37 -10.85 5.80
N LEU A 459 14.19 -9.57 6.11
CA LEU A 459 14.14 -9.07 7.47
C LEU A 459 12.73 -8.58 7.77
N LEU A 460 12.04 -9.25 8.69
CA LEU A 460 10.76 -8.74 9.20
C LEU A 460 11.01 -7.49 10.04
N VAL A 461 10.44 -6.37 9.63
CA VAL A 461 10.56 -5.07 10.30
C VAL A 461 9.19 -4.69 10.85
N HIS A 462 9.10 -4.50 12.16
CA HIS A 462 8.00 -3.76 12.76
C HIS A 462 8.48 -2.32 12.94
N PRO A 463 7.87 -1.34 12.28
CA PRO A 463 8.33 0.04 12.36
C PRO A 463 8.13 0.58 13.77
N ALA A 464 9.05 1.42 14.23
CA ALA A 464 8.94 2.07 15.54
C ALA A 464 7.87 3.16 15.57
N ARG A 465 7.52 3.69 14.40
CA ARG A 465 6.52 4.75 14.20
C ARG A 465 5.54 4.37 13.10
N GLY A 466 4.36 5.00 13.11
CA GLY A 466 3.28 4.69 12.17
C GLY A 466 3.52 5.22 10.74
N PRO A 467 2.63 4.89 9.78
CA PRO A 467 2.73 5.35 8.40
C PRO A 467 2.70 6.87 8.24
N GLU A 468 2.12 7.62 9.18
CA GLU A 468 2.12 9.09 9.20
C GLU A 468 3.54 9.65 9.32
N TRP A 469 4.40 8.97 10.08
CA TRP A 469 5.83 9.28 10.16
C TRP A 469 6.57 8.89 8.90
N GLY A 470 6.21 7.74 8.32
CA GLY A 470 6.71 7.33 7.01
C GLY A 470 6.45 8.39 5.94
N ALA A 471 5.22 8.91 5.88
CA ALA A 471 4.86 10.02 5.02
C ALA A 471 5.67 11.28 5.34
N ALA A 472 5.81 11.67 6.61
CA ALA A 472 6.62 12.83 6.99
C ALA A 472 8.09 12.69 6.53
N TRP A 473 8.68 11.50 6.63
CA TRP A 473 10.03 11.24 6.12
C TRP A 473 10.12 11.28 4.59
N MET A 474 9.08 10.82 3.88
CA MET A 474 8.98 11.02 2.43
C MET A 474 8.96 12.51 2.09
N ALA A 475 8.15 13.30 2.81
CA ALA A 475 8.10 14.75 2.64
C ALA A 475 9.45 15.40 2.93
N ARG A 476 10.15 15.00 4.00
CA ARG A 476 11.48 15.53 4.35
C ARG A 476 12.49 15.36 3.23
N LYS A 477 12.53 14.19 2.58
CA LYS A 477 13.39 13.96 1.41
C LYS A 477 13.06 14.84 0.21
N LEU A 478 11.78 15.23 0.05
CA LEU A 478 11.43 16.21 -0.95
C LEU A 478 12.00 17.59 -0.59
N MET A 479 12.21 17.93 0.67
CA MET A 479 12.81 19.22 1.02
C MET A 479 14.30 19.28 0.66
N ASP A 480 15.03 18.16 0.71
CA ASP A 480 16.46 18.08 0.38
C ASP A 480 16.76 16.96 -0.64
N PRO A 481 16.55 17.21 -1.95
CA PRO A 481 16.72 16.18 -2.97
C PRO A 481 18.18 15.73 -3.17
N PHE A 482 19.16 16.44 -2.60
CA PHE A 482 20.59 16.17 -2.79
C PHE A 482 21.30 15.68 -1.52
N GLY A 483 20.58 15.58 -0.39
CA GLY A 483 21.09 15.04 0.88
C GLY A 483 22.26 15.84 1.46
N ARG A 484 21.95 16.90 2.21
CA ARG A 484 22.91 17.47 3.17
C ARG A 484 23.06 16.61 4.42
#